data_AF-A0A5Y7F463-F1
#
_entry.id   AF-A0A5Y7F463-F1
#
_cell.length_a   1.000
_cell.length_b   1.000
_cell.length_c   1.000
_cell.angle_alpha   90.00
_cell.angle_beta   90.00
_cell.angle_gamma   90.00
#
_symmetry.space_group_name_H-M   'P 1'
#
loop_
_entity.id
_entity.type
_entity.pdbx_description
1 polymer ?
#
loop_
_entity_poly.entity_id
_entity_poly.type
_entity_poly.pdbx_seq_one_letter_code
_entity_poly.pdbx_strand_id
1 'polypeptide(L)'
;MQRFLFLFLVLGYALASTTGAGLPWESPLETIQASLSGPVAFGVSLVAIIGAGAGLVFGGELSGFIKTLFYIVIVIAVIVGANSFMGMFNTSGALI
;
A
#
# COMPACT_ATOMS: atom_id res chain seq x y z
N MET A 1 -37.15 18.95 -27.29
CA MET A 1 -36.43 17.69 -27.00
C MET A 1 -35.13 17.90 -26.21
N GLN A 2 -34.41 19.04 -26.37
CA GLN A 2 -33.14 19.31 -25.68
C GLN A 2 -33.22 19.44 -24.14
N ARG A 3 -34.38 19.82 -23.58
CA ARG A 3 -34.58 19.99 -22.13
C ARG A 3 -34.59 18.65 -21.35
N PHE A 4 -35.03 17.57 -21.98
CA PHE A 4 -35.05 16.23 -21.37
C PHE A 4 -33.66 15.57 -21.37
N LEU A 5 -32.83 15.87 -22.37
CA LEU A 5 -31.44 15.42 -22.42
C LEU A 5 -30.60 15.98 -21.27
N PHE A 6 -30.83 17.23 -20.89
CA PHE A 6 -30.16 17.84 -19.75
C PHE A 6 -30.54 17.16 -18.44
N LEU A 7 -31.83 16.84 -18.24
CA LEU A 7 -32.29 16.08 -17.07
C LEU A 7 -31.71 14.67 -17.02
N PHE A 8 -31.58 13.98 -18.16
CA PHE A 8 -31.02 12.63 -18.22
C PHE A 8 -29.50 12.61 -17.95
N LEU A 9 -28.76 13.60 -18.45
CA LEU A 9 -27.34 13.79 -18.15
C LEU A 9 -27.11 14.15 -16.67
N VAL A 10 -28.06 14.88 -16.09
CA VAL A 10 -28.05 15.28 -14.69
C VAL A 10 -28.38 14.10 -13.76
N LEU A 11 -29.39 13.31 -14.11
CA LEU A 11 -29.73 12.06 -13.40
C LEU A 11 -28.63 10.99 -13.54
N GLY A 12 -27.92 10.95 -14.67
CA GLY A 12 -26.77 10.06 -14.89
C GLY A 12 -25.59 10.35 -13.95
N TYR A 13 -25.29 11.62 -13.65
CA TYR A 13 -24.26 11.93 -12.64
C TYR A 13 -24.74 11.60 -11.22
N ALA A 14 -26.05 11.74 -10.95
CA ALA A 14 -26.63 11.52 -9.63
C ALA A 14 -26.76 10.02 -9.31
N LEU A 15 -26.90 9.15 -10.31
CA LEU A 15 -26.81 7.70 -10.13
C LEU A 15 -25.36 7.19 -9.99
N ALA A 16 -24.37 8.00 -10.35
CA ALA A 16 -22.96 7.71 -10.13
C ALA A 16 -22.46 8.17 -8.74
N SER A 17 -23.30 8.82 -7.93
CA SER A 17 -22.88 9.35 -6.62
C SER A 17 -22.99 8.36 -5.46
N THR A 18 -23.30 7.08 -5.70
CA THR A 18 -23.40 6.07 -4.63
C THR A 18 -22.12 5.26 -4.39
N THR A 19 -20.95 5.72 -4.85
CA THR A 19 -19.64 5.10 -4.53
C THR A 19 -18.61 6.11 -4.00
N GLY A 20 -18.99 7.37 -3.74
CA GLY A 20 -18.05 8.48 -3.52
C GLY A 20 -17.69 8.84 -2.08
N ALA A 21 -18.24 8.17 -1.07
CA ALA A 21 -17.85 8.38 0.32
C ALA A 21 -17.54 7.02 0.94
N GLY A 22 -16.30 6.57 0.74
CA GLY A 22 -15.75 5.41 1.42
C GLY A 22 -16.09 5.46 2.90
N LEU A 23 -16.37 4.30 3.48
CA LEU A 23 -16.84 4.21 4.86
C LEU A 23 -15.86 4.97 5.78
N PRO A 24 -16.29 5.58 6.90
CA PRO A 24 -15.41 6.40 7.74
C PRO A 24 -14.13 5.71 8.22
N TRP A 25 -14.12 4.37 8.22
CA TRP A 25 -12.96 3.52 8.53
C TRP A 25 -12.03 3.24 7.34
N GLU A 26 -12.46 3.44 6.10
CA GLU A 26 -11.61 3.27 4.91
C GLU A 26 -10.51 4.33 4.85
N SER A 27 -10.79 5.58 5.17
CA SER A 27 -9.78 6.65 5.15
C SER A 27 -8.62 6.43 6.16
N PRO A 28 -8.88 6.00 7.41
CA PRO A 28 -7.82 5.53 8.31
C PRO A 28 -7.03 4.32 7.77
N LEU A 29 -7.72 3.36 7.12
CA LEU A 29 -7.07 2.16 6.56
C LEU A 29 -6.18 2.50 5.36
N GLU A 30 -6.61 3.41 4.49
CA GLU A 30 -5.79 3.95 3.39
C GLU A 30 -4.56 4.68 3.93
N THR A 31 -4.71 5.43 5.02
CA THR A 31 -3.57 6.12 5.66
C THR A 31 -2.56 5.12 6.21
N ILE A 32 -3.02 4.02 6.81
CA ILE A 32 -2.15 2.93 7.28
C ILE A 32 -1.46 2.24 6.09
N GLN A 33 -2.20 1.97 5.03
CA GLN A 33 -1.64 1.38 3.81
C GLN A 33 -0.55 2.27 3.21
N ALA A 34 -0.80 3.58 3.07
CA ALA A 34 0.17 4.56 2.59
C ALA A 34 1.40 4.68 3.51
N SER A 35 1.22 4.48 4.82
CA SER A 35 2.34 4.46 5.77
C SER A 35 3.19 3.21 5.63
N LEU A 36 2.56 2.05 5.38
CA LEU A 36 3.25 0.77 5.19
C LEU A 36 3.95 0.65 3.83
N SER A 37 3.48 1.36 2.80
CA SER A 37 4.13 1.42 1.49
C SER A 37 5.07 2.63 1.33
N GLY A 38 4.95 3.61 2.22
CA GLY A 38 5.65 4.89 2.14
C GLY A 38 6.96 4.98 2.95
N PRO A 39 7.42 6.21 3.25
CA PRO A 39 8.72 6.47 3.87
C PRO A 39 8.94 5.79 5.24
N VAL A 40 7.86 5.47 5.96
CA VAL A 40 7.93 4.82 7.28
C VAL A 40 8.48 3.40 7.16
N ALA A 41 8.03 2.62 6.17
CA ALA A 41 8.56 1.28 5.94
C ALA A 41 10.06 1.29 5.59
N PHE A 42 10.50 2.32 4.86
CA PHE A 42 11.92 2.55 4.58
C PHE A 42 12.71 2.90 5.84
N GLY A 43 12.15 3.71 6.73
CA GLY A 43 12.76 4.02 8.03
C GLY A 43 12.95 2.77 8.89
N VAL A 44 11.92 1.92 8.97
CA VAL A 44 11.98 0.66 9.75
C VAL A 44 13.00 -0.31 9.16
N SER A 45 13.05 -0.47 7.84
CA SER A 45 14.03 -1.35 7.20
C SER A 45 15.47 -0.88 7.42
N LEU A 46 15.71 0.44 7.37
CA LEU A 46 17.02 1.01 7.64
C LEU A 46 17.48 0.72 9.08
N VAL A 47 16.61 0.91 10.06
CA VAL A 47 16.90 0.59 11.47
C VAL A 47 17.22 -0.90 11.64
N ALA A 48 16.45 -1.79 11.00
CA ALA A 48 16.69 -3.23 11.06
C ALA A 48 18.05 -3.62 10.46
N ILE A 49 18.42 -3.03 9.33
CA ILE A 49 19.72 -3.28 8.67
C ILE A 49 20.88 -2.77 9.53
N ILE A 50 20.76 -1.56 10.08
CA ILE A 50 21.77 -0.99 10.98
C ILE A 50 21.92 -1.86 12.23
N GLY A 51 20.82 -2.32 12.83
CA GLY A 51 20.84 -3.22 13.98
C GLY A 51 21.52 -4.56 13.67
N ALA A 52 21.20 -5.17 12.53
CA ALA A 52 21.84 -6.41 12.08
C ALA A 52 23.35 -6.21 11.82
N GLY A 53 23.74 -5.09 11.19
CA GLY A 53 25.13 -4.74 10.93
C GLY A 53 25.91 -4.44 12.21
N ALA A 54 25.31 -3.73 13.17
CA ALA A 54 25.91 -3.49 14.48
C ALA A 54 26.15 -4.81 15.21
N GLY A 55 25.20 -5.74 15.17
CA GLY A 55 25.34 -7.08 15.75
C GLY A 55 26.55 -7.85 15.19
N LEU A 56 26.86 -7.70 13.90
CA LEU A 56 28.08 -8.28 13.31
C LEU A 56 29.36 -7.63 13.81
N VAL A 57 29.39 -6.29 13.88
CA VAL A 57 30.60 -5.55 14.29
C VAL A 57 31.01 -5.90 15.71
N PHE A 58 30.06 -6.20 16.59
CA PHE A 58 30.32 -6.60 17.98
C PHE A 58 30.61 -8.09 18.18
N GLY A 59 30.92 -8.84 17.11
CA GLY A 59 31.33 -10.25 17.21
C GLY A 59 30.16 -11.25 17.10
N GLY A 60 29.03 -10.83 16.53
CA GLY A 60 27.91 -11.71 16.23
C GLY A 60 28.22 -12.75 15.15
N GLU A 61 27.48 -13.86 15.17
CA GLU A 61 27.64 -14.95 14.21
C GLU A 61 27.22 -14.52 12.80
N LEU A 62 28.08 -14.78 11.81
CA LEU A 62 27.77 -14.50 10.40
C LEU A 62 26.52 -15.25 9.92
N SER A 63 26.31 -16.48 10.39
CA SER A 63 25.11 -17.25 10.08
C SER A 63 23.84 -16.58 10.61
N GLY A 64 23.90 -16.02 11.83
CA GLY A 64 22.80 -15.28 12.44
C GLY A 64 22.47 -13.97 11.71
N PHE A 65 23.51 -13.24 11.28
CA PHE A 65 23.32 -12.06 10.44
C PHE A 65 22.66 -12.38 9.11
N ILE A 66 23.14 -13.39 8.39
CA ILE A 66 22.59 -13.77 7.09
C ILE A 66 21.12 -14.14 7.23
N LYS A 67 20.74 -14.91 8.27
CA LYS A 67 19.33 -15.21 8.57
C LYS A 67 18.50 -13.94 8.80
N THR A 68 19.03 -13.01 9.60
CA THR A 68 18.36 -11.73 9.90
C THR A 68 18.17 -10.90 8.64
N LEU A 69 19.19 -10.84 7.78
CA LEU A 69 19.15 -10.15 6.49
C LEU A 69 18.07 -10.76 5.58
N PHE A 70 18.00 -12.09 5.49
CA PHE A 70 16.96 -12.78 4.72
C PHE A 70 15.56 -12.45 5.22
N TYR A 71 15.35 -12.41 6.54
CA TYR A 71 14.05 -12.01 7.09
C TYR A 71 13.67 -10.58 6.72
N ILE A 72 14.62 -9.63 6.79
CA ILE A 72 14.39 -8.24 6.38
C ILE A 72 14.00 -8.17 4.90
N VAL A 73 14.74 -8.87 4.02
CA VAL A 73 14.45 -8.91 2.58
C VAL A 73 13.08 -9.51 2.29
N ILE A 74 12.72 -10.61 2.95
CA ILE A 74 11.40 -11.26 2.78
C ILE A 74 10.28 -10.31 3.20
N VAL A 75 10.40 -9.63 4.34
CA VAL A 75 9.38 -8.67 4.80
C VAL A 75 9.19 -7.54 3.80
N ILE A 76 10.28 -6.96 3.28
CA ILE A 76 10.20 -5.89 2.28
C ILE A 76 9.57 -6.41 0.98
N ALA A 77 9.97 -7.60 0.52
CA ALA A 77 9.42 -8.21 -0.69
C ALA A 77 7.91 -8.44 -0.58
N VAL A 78 7.42 -8.86 0.59
CA VAL A 78 5.98 -9.04 0.84
C VAL A 78 5.25 -7.70 0.82
N ILE A 79 5.80 -6.66 1.45
CA ILE A 79 5.18 -5.31 1.45
C ILE A 79 5.10 -4.75 0.03
N VAL A 80 6.20 -4.80 -0.73
CA VAL A 80 6.24 -4.29 -2.11
C VAL A 80 5.34 -5.13 -3.02
N GLY A 81 5.41 -6.46 -2.91
CA GLY A 81 4.59 -7.38 -3.69
C GLY A 81 3.09 -7.21 -3.43
N ALA A 82 2.68 -6.99 -2.19
CA ALA A 82 1.29 -6.71 -1.84
C ALA A 82 0.76 -5.43 -2.51
N ASN A 83 1.57 -4.36 -2.53
CA ASN A 83 1.20 -3.12 -3.22
C ASN A 83 1.07 -3.32 -4.74
N SER A 84 2.00 -4.03 -5.36
CA SER A 84 1.91 -4.37 -6.78
C SER A 84 0.68 -5.22 -7.09
N PHE A 85 0.36 -6.22 -6.25
CA PHE A 85 -0.81 -7.07 -6.41
C PHE A 85 -2.11 -6.26 -6.33
N MET A 86 -2.26 -5.39 -5.33
CA MET A 86 -3.45 -4.53 -5.20
C MET A 86 -3.61 -3.56 -6.38
N GLY A 87 -2.52 -3.01 -6.92
CA GLY A 87 -2.55 -2.14 -8.11
C GLY A 87 -3.13 -2.81 -9.36
N MET A 88 -3.01 -4.14 -9.48
CA MET A 88 -3.60 -4.91 -10.58
C MET A 88 -5.13 -4.98 -10.50
N PHE A 89 -5.71 -4.97 -9.30
CA PHE A 89 -7.17 -4.99 -9.10
C PHE A 89 -7.80 -3.60 -9.25
N ASN A 90 -7.05 -2.53 -8.94
CA ASN A 90 -7.53 -1.16 -9.10
C ASN A 90 -7.68 -0.76 -10.60
N THR A 91 -6.81 -1.26 -11.47
CA THR A 91 -6.91 -1.02 -12.92
C THR A 91 -7.93 -1.91 -13.62
N SER A 92 -8.18 -3.11 -13.10
CA SER A 92 -9.19 -4.02 -13.66
C SER A 92 -10.64 -3.63 -13.32
N GLY A 93 -10.86 -2.85 -12.25
CA GLY A 93 -12.18 -2.33 -11.88
C GLY A 93 -12.63 -1.08 -12.66
N ALA A 94 -11.72 -0.40 -13.36
CA ALA A 94 -12.00 0.81 -14.14
C ALA A 94 -12.41 0.56 -15.61
N LEU A 95 -12.51 -0.71 -16.02
CA LEU A 95 -12.76 -1.12 -17.41
C LEU A 95 -14.16 -1.72 -17.66
N ILE A 96 -15.09 -1.60 -16.71
CA ILE A 96 -16.51 -1.97 -16.91
C ILE A 96 -17.46 -0.88 -16.42
#